data_AF-A0A843EIS7-F1
#
_entry.id   AF-A0A843EIS7-F1
#
_cell.length_a   1.000
_cell.length_b   1.000
_cell.length_c   1.000
_cell.angle_alpha   90.00
_cell.angle_beta   90.00
_cell.angle_gamma   90.00
#
_symmetry.space_group_name_H-M   'P 1'
#
loop_
_entity.id
_entity.type
_entity.pdbx_description
1 polymer ?
#
loop_
_entity_poly.entity_id
_entity_poly.type
_entity_poly.pdbx_seq_one_letter_code
_entity_poly.pdbx_strand_id
1 'polypeptide(L)'
;MKQIEIAKRNRAIIQMAKDKKTAEQIAETFGMKRFRVLQILRAHEIKAVRVTHALESEKAKSIISMLNEGLRQSDIARKLNVSRQYVSQIKLQWQKLINY
;
A
#
# COMPACT_ATOMS: atom_id res chain seq x y z
N MET A 1 7.01 -13.22 29.79
CA MET A 1 6.86 -11.83 29.29
C MET A 1 7.08 -11.70 27.78
N LYS A 2 8.24 -12.10 27.23
CA LYS A 2 8.60 -11.89 25.80
C LYS A 2 7.58 -12.43 24.77
N GLN A 3 6.94 -13.57 25.05
CA GLN A 3 5.95 -14.16 24.12
C GLN A 3 4.60 -13.41 24.09
N ILE A 4 4.17 -12.84 25.22
CA ILE A 4 2.91 -12.09 25.32
C ILE A 4 2.99 -10.82 24.49
N GLU A 5 4.13 -10.14 24.53
CA GLU A 5 4.39 -8.92 23.78
C GLU A 5 4.45 -9.17 22.26
N ILE A 6 5.08 -10.28 21.85
CA ILE A 6 5.10 -10.72 20.44
C ILE A 6 3.68 -11.01 19.94
N ALA A 7 2.87 -11.72 20.74
CA ALA A 7 1.48 -12.02 20.38
C ALA A 7 0.64 -10.74 20.23
N LYS A 8 0.81 -9.76 21.13
CA LYS A 8 0.13 -8.46 21.05
C LYS A 8 0.51 -7.70 19.79
N ARG A 9 1.81 -7.64 19.45
CA ARG A 9 2.30 -7.01 18.21
C ARG A 9 1.73 -7.71 16.96
N ASN A 10 1.74 -9.03 16.92
CA ASN A 10 1.24 -9.78 15.77
C ASN A 10 -0.26 -9.56 15.56
N ARG A 11 -1.06 -9.46 16.64
CA ARG A 11 -2.48 -9.08 16.55
C ARG A 11 -2.66 -7.68 15.96
N ALA A 12 -1.83 -6.72 16.36
CA ALA A 12 -1.90 -5.36 15.80
C ALA A 12 -1.50 -5.33 14.31
N ILE A 13 -0.47 -6.09 13.91
CA ILE A 13 -0.07 -6.28 12.51
C ILE A 13 -1.24 -6.83 11.68
N ILE A 14 -1.92 -7.84 12.20
CA ILE A 14 -3.09 -8.46 11.55
C ILE A 14 -4.22 -7.45 11.40
N GLN A 15 -4.51 -6.66 12.45
CA GLN A 15 -5.57 -5.65 12.39
C GLN A 15 -5.27 -4.59 11.34
N MET A 16 -4.05 -4.05 11.32
CA MET A 16 -3.66 -3.06 10.31
C MET A 16 -3.77 -3.60 8.87
N ALA A 17 -3.45 -4.88 8.66
CA ALA A 17 -3.63 -5.51 7.35
C ALA A 17 -5.11 -5.65 6.97
N LYS A 18 -6.00 -5.94 7.93
CA LYS A 18 -7.45 -5.92 7.73
C LYS A 18 -7.97 -4.51 7.42
N ASP A 19 -7.33 -3.48 7.99
CA ASP A 19 -7.59 -2.07 7.69
C ASP A 19 -6.94 -1.60 6.36
N LYS A 20 -6.61 -2.57 5.48
CA LYS A 20 -6.01 -2.38 4.15
C LYS A 20 -4.65 -1.65 4.15
N LYS A 21 -3.92 -1.65 5.26
CA LYS A 21 -2.53 -1.14 5.28
C LYS A 21 -1.60 -2.09 4.55
N THR A 22 -0.59 -1.51 3.90
CA THR A 22 0.42 -2.27 3.16
C THR A 22 1.43 -2.93 4.10
N ALA A 23 2.12 -3.97 3.63
CA ALA A 23 3.16 -4.61 4.43
C ALA A 23 4.31 -3.64 4.76
N GLU A 24 4.55 -2.65 3.91
CA GLU A 24 5.53 -1.57 4.06
C GLU A 24 5.10 -0.57 5.14
N GLN A 25 3.86 -0.09 5.12
CA GLN A 25 3.32 0.79 6.16
C GLN A 25 3.33 0.13 7.54
N ILE A 26 2.94 -1.15 7.59
CA ILE A 26 2.98 -1.94 8.82
C ILE A 26 4.42 -2.12 9.29
N ALA A 27 5.35 -2.41 8.36
CA ALA A 27 6.77 -2.55 8.66
C ALA A 27 7.35 -1.27 9.28
N GLU A 28 7.08 -0.11 8.71
CA GLU A 28 7.49 1.20 9.25
C GLU A 28 6.90 1.43 10.64
N THR A 29 5.60 1.17 10.83
CA THR A 29 4.91 1.37 12.11
C THR A 29 5.53 0.56 13.25
N PHE A 30 5.97 -0.66 12.98
CA PHE A 30 6.56 -1.55 13.98
C PHE A 30 8.09 -1.60 13.97
N GLY A 31 8.76 -0.78 13.16
CA GLY A 31 10.23 -0.81 13.01
C GLY A 31 10.75 -2.16 12.53
N MET A 32 9.98 -2.86 11.69
CA MET A 32 10.26 -4.23 11.26
C MET A 32 10.67 -4.29 9.79
N LYS A 33 11.43 -5.33 9.43
CA LYS A 33 11.64 -5.65 8.01
C LYS A 33 10.32 -6.10 7.39
N ARG A 34 9.95 -5.54 6.24
CA ARG A 34 8.78 -5.93 5.42
C ARG A 34 8.60 -7.45 5.27
N PHE A 35 9.69 -8.18 5.02
CA PHE A 35 9.66 -9.64 4.90
C PHE A 35 9.08 -10.34 6.14
N ARG A 36 9.39 -9.85 7.35
CA ARG A 36 8.86 -10.40 8.61
C ARG A 36 7.35 -10.16 8.72
N VAL A 37 6.88 -8.99 8.33
CA VAL A 37 5.44 -8.68 8.28
C VAL A 37 4.73 -9.65 7.34
N LEU A 38 5.29 -9.86 6.14
CA LEU A 38 4.74 -10.82 5.16
C LEU A 38 4.72 -12.26 5.68
N GLN A 39 5.71 -12.69 6.46
CA GLN A 39 5.70 -14.02 7.09
C GLN A 39 4.56 -14.15 8.10
N ILE A 40 4.34 -13.13 8.95
CA ILE A 40 3.26 -13.11 9.93
C ILE A 40 1.91 -13.16 9.21
N LEU A 41 1.70 -12.31 8.21
CA LEU A 41 0.43 -12.29 7.47
C LEU A 41 0.16 -13.62 6.75
N ARG A 42 1.19 -14.24 6.14
CA ARG A 42 1.05 -15.57 5.53
C ARG A 42 0.69 -16.66 6.53
N ALA A 43 1.30 -16.65 7.72
CA ALA A 43 1.01 -17.62 8.77
C ALA A 43 -0.43 -17.55 9.28
N HIS A 44 -1.12 -16.42 9.05
CA HIS A 44 -2.52 -16.21 9.38
C HIS A 44 -3.45 -16.19 8.15
N GLU A 45 -2.96 -16.68 7.00
CA GLU A 45 -3.70 -16.74 5.72
C GLU A 45 -4.24 -15.39 5.25
N ILE A 46 -3.70 -14.29 5.76
CA ILE A 46 -4.07 -12.93 5.35
C ILE A 46 -3.28 -12.60 4.10
N LYS A 47 -4.01 -12.41 2.99
CA LYS A 47 -3.44 -11.86 1.77
C LYS A 47 -3.03 -10.42 2.05
N ALA A 48 -1.72 -10.21 2.18
CA ALA A 48 -1.18 -8.86 2.29
C ALA A 48 -1.51 -8.06 1.03
N VAL A 49 -1.99 -6.83 1.21
CA VAL A 49 -2.15 -5.86 0.12
C VAL A 49 -0.78 -5.67 -0.52
N ARG A 50 -0.63 -6.14 -1.77
CA ARG A 50 0.61 -5.99 -2.54
C ARG A 50 0.58 -4.66 -3.27
N VAL A 51 1.17 -3.64 -2.67
CA VAL A 51 1.46 -2.41 -3.39
C VAL A 51 2.72 -2.66 -4.23
N THR A 52 2.62 -2.41 -5.53
CA THR A 52 3.80 -2.38 -6.40
C THR A 52 4.66 -1.19 -5.97
N HIS A 53 5.99 -1.32 -5.98
CA HIS A 53 6.87 -0.16 -5.71
C HIS A 53 6.51 1.07 -6.56
N ALA A 54 5.95 0.87 -7.76
CA ALA A 54 5.43 1.93 -8.60
C ALA A 54 4.42 2.84 -7.88
N LEU A 55 3.53 2.29 -7.06
CA LEU A 55 2.50 3.00 -6.29
C LEU A 55 3.02 3.69 -5.03
N GLU A 56 4.20 3.28 -4.52
CA GLU A 56 4.83 3.89 -3.35
C GLU A 56 5.60 5.16 -3.69
N SER A 57 5.90 5.38 -4.97
CA SER A 57 6.59 6.58 -5.42
C SER A 57 5.76 7.84 -5.12
N GLU A 58 6.44 8.94 -4.72
CA GLU A 58 5.81 10.24 -4.48
C GLU A 58 4.99 10.74 -5.69
N LYS A 59 5.45 10.40 -6.90
CA LYS A 59 4.72 10.66 -8.14
C LYS A 59 3.40 9.89 -8.20
N ALA A 60 3.38 8.60 -7.87
CA ALA A 60 2.15 7.82 -7.86
C ALA A 60 1.16 8.27 -6.78
N LYS A 61 1.65 8.64 -5.58
CA LYS A 61 0.81 9.23 -4.53
C LYS A 61 0.16 10.53 -5.01
N SER A 62 0.93 11.39 -5.67
CA SER A 62 0.43 12.64 -6.27
C SER A 62 -0.61 12.38 -7.37
N ILE A 63 -0.38 11.37 -8.24
CA ILE A 63 -1.35 10.94 -9.25
C ILE A 63 -2.66 10.51 -8.59
N ILE A 64 -2.61 9.69 -7.54
CA ILE A 64 -3.80 9.19 -6.83
C ILE A 64 -4.57 10.36 -6.18
N SER A 65 -3.88 11.30 -5.52
CA SER A 65 -4.53 12.50 -4.94
C SER A 65 -5.28 13.29 -6.01
N MET A 66 -4.61 13.62 -7.12
CA MET A 66 -5.23 14.39 -8.20
C MET A 66 -6.39 13.64 -8.87
N LEU A 67 -6.32 12.30 -8.97
CA LEU A 67 -7.43 11.48 -9.46
C LEU A 67 -8.64 11.53 -8.51
N ASN A 68 -8.41 11.52 -7.20
CA ASN A 68 -9.47 11.65 -6.18
C ASN A 68 -10.10 13.04 -6.17
N GLU A 69 -9.33 14.08 -6.50
CA GLU A 69 -9.82 15.45 -6.73
C GLU A 69 -10.61 15.60 -8.04
N GLY A 70 -10.72 14.54 -8.86
CA GLY A 70 -11.51 14.52 -10.09
C GLY A 70 -10.77 15.07 -11.32
N LEU A 71 -9.46 15.31 -11.23
CA LEU A 71 -8.68 15.78 -12.39
C LEU A 71 -8.64 14.71 -13.49
N ARG A 72 -8.66 15.17 -14.74
CA ARG A 72 -8.52 14.27 -15.89
C ARG A 72 -7.10 13.74 -15.96
N GLN A 73 -6.96 12.48 -16.35
CA GLN A 73 -5.65 11.82 -16.48
C GLN A 73 -4.68 12.59 -17.40
N SER A 74 -5.20 13.26 -18.44
CA SER A 74 -4.42 14.11 -19.35
C SER A 74 -3.79 15.30 -18.65
N ASP A 75 -4.49 15.89 -17.69
CA ASP A 75 -4.06 17.11 -17.01
C ASP A 75 -3.04 16.76 -15.93
N ILE A 76 -3.26 15.63 -15.24
CA ILE A 76 -2.29 15.04 -14.29
C ILE A 76 -0.98 14.69 -15.00
N ALA A 77 -1.07 14.03 -16.16
CA ALA A 77 0.09 13.66 -16.96
C ALA A 77 0.94 14.89 -17.32
N ARG A 78 0.30 15.97 -17.76
CA ARG A 78 0.96 17.24 -18.07
C ARG A 78 1.57 17.89 -16.83
N LYS A 79 0.83 17.96 -15.72
CA LYS A 79 1.26 18.60 -14.47
C LYS A 79 2.47 17.90 -13.83
N LEU A 80 2.54 16.59 -13.94
CA LEU A 80 3.61 15.78 -13.33
C LEU A 80 4.71 15.39 -14.32
N ASN A 81 4.64 15.85 -15.57
CA ASN A 81 5.55 15.51 -16.66
C ASN A 81 5.75 13.98 -16.79
N VAL A 82 4.64 13.24 -16.89
CA VAL A 82 4.61 11.79 -17.06
C VAL A 82 3.70 11.41 -18.22
N SER A 83 3.84 10.19 -18.74
CA SER A 83 2.93 9.72 -19.80
C SER A 83 1.52 9.47 -19.26
N ARG A 84 0.51 9.70 -20.10
CA ARG A 84 -0.88 9.33 -19.77
C ARG A 84 -1.03 7.84 -19.50
N GLN A 85 -0.23 7.01 -20.16
CA GLN A 85 -0.19 5.56 -19.92
C GLN A 85 0.28 5.24 -18.50
N TYR A 86 1.29 5.94 -17.99
CA TYR A 86 1.75 5.78 -16.61
C TYR A 86 0.64 6.15 -15.61
N VAL A 87 -0.05 7.28 -15.82
CA VAL A 87 -1.21 7.68 -15.00
C VAL A 87 -2.31 6.62 -15.03
N SER A 88 -2.62 6.07 -16.20
CA SER A 88 -3.62 4.99 -16.37
C SER A 88 -3.21 3.70 -15.65
N GLN A 89 -1.94 3.31 -15.74
CA GLN A 89 -1.41 2.15 -15.02
C GLN A 89 -1.50 2.32 -13.50
N ILE A 90 -1.12 3.48 -12.98
CA ILE A 90 -1.26 3.81 -11.55
C ILE A 90 -2.73 3.74 -11.12
N LYS A 91 -3.65 4.32 -11.91
CA LYS A 91 -5.10 4.23 -11.65
C LYS A 91 -5.59 2.78 -11.60
N LEU A 92 -5.23 1.95 -12.58
CA LEU A 92 -5.65 0.55 -12.64
C LEU A 92 -5.09 -0.26 -11.48
N GLN A 93 -3.82 -0.04 -11.12
CA GLN A 93 -3.20 -0.71 -9.98
C GLN A 93 -3.88 -0.29 -8.67
N TRP A 94 -4.16 1.01 -8.49
CA TRP A 94 -4.85 1.52 -7.32
C TRP A 94 -6.30 1.01 -7.20
N GLN A 95 -7.06 0.96 -8.30
CA GLN A 95 -8.42 0.39 -8.31
C GLN A 95 -8.42 -1.09 -7.94
N LYS A 96 -7.44 -1.87 -8.41
CA LYS A 96 -7.27 -3.27 -8.02
C LYS A 96 -6.99 -3.41 -6.52
N LEU A 97 -6.34 -2.45 -5.88
CA LEU A 97 -6.08 -2.51 -4.44
C LEU A 97 -7.30 -2.18 -3.59
N ILE A 98 -8.19 -1.30 -4.09
CA ILE A 98 -9.39 -0.90 -3.35
C ILE A 98 -10.49 -1.96 -3.45
N ASN A 99 -10.62 -2.62 -4.60
CA ASN A 99 -11.66 -3.62 -4.89
C ASN A 99 -11.34 -5.04 -4.39
N TYR A 100 -10.22 -5.24 -3.71
CA TYR A 100 -9.90 -6.44 -2.91
C TYR A 100 -10.09 -6.13 -1.42
#